data_AF-A0A0W0SNK0-F1
#
_entry.id   AF-A0A0W0SNK0-F1
#
_cell.length_a   1.000
_cell.length_b   1.000
_cell.length_c   1.000
_cell.angle_alpha   90.00
_cell.angle_beta   90.00
_cell.angle_gamma   90.00
#
_symmetry.space_group_name_H-M   'P 1'
#
loop_
_entity.id
_entity.type
_entity.pdbx_description
1 polymer ?
#
loop_
_entity_poly.entity_id
_entity_poly.type
_entity_poly.pdbx_seq_one_letter_code
_entity_poly.pdbx_strand_id
1 'polypeptide(L)'
;MPKILIYTDFDGTVTAKRGGILVKSPFYQSLLQGYVKDNQQNYKYTPLKGHPTQEELERGAAQPVSTDEIQNIFKETFGDPKPDYTRPGAEILMTPQAVTFFKEVLNNPDITIKIVTRNRGDYIRELFTYQGFTPEEISRLTIFDSKAKYFAITDDLKDKPNDISHFYVLDDDESDYNAMLKALRDSGYQPTQISGKREEPGNFKWLDYLKDILLKLTSSNEEKKSTEDLSQSQTFEASSKVKEGEPSSQNAEALFDIIKEQIDRVKAYKTSRALYKAEKLETSLADAQNYLQKNPTCTIKEFLNYRKDNDPETFSISQALAYKRNPWDFIHTPKAFVNVMNLFKGRLSELVGLQEEGTRNNYNQKTIP
;
A
#
# COMPACT_ATOMS: atom_id res chain seq x y z
N MET A 1 3.26 4.44 -21.16
CA MET A 1 2.96 4.54 -19.71
C MET A 1 3.17 3.16 -19.10
N PRO A 2 3.64 3.06 -17.85
CA PRO A 2 3.99 1.77 -17.27
C PRO A 2 2.74 0.91 -17.06
N LYS A 3 2.80 -0.35 -17.50
CA LYS A 3 1.72 -1.32 -17.30
C LYS A 3 1.80 -1.94 -15.92
N ILE A 4 3.02 -2.17 -15.42
CA ILE A 4 3.25 -2.77 -14.10
C ILE A 4 3.92 -1.76 -13.17
N LEU A 5 3.38 -1.61 -11.96
CA LEU A 5 3.95 -0.76 -10.93
C LEU A 5 4.35 -1.60 -9.70
N ILE A 6 5.61 -1.49 -9.29
CA ILE A 6 6.18 -2.22 -8.16
C ILE A 6 6.43 -1.23 -7.03
N TYR A 7 5.82 -1.46 -5.88
CA TYR A 7 6.17 -0.83 -4.61
C TYR A 7 6.93 -1.82 -3.75
N THR A 8 8.14 -1.46 -3.32
CA THR A 8 8.96 -2.32 -2.48
C THR A 8 9.52 -1.54 -1.30
N ASP A 9 9.54 -2.15 -0.12
CA ASP A 9 10.44 -1.71 0.94
C ASP A 9 11.91 -1.96 0.53
N PHE A 10 12.84 -1.36 1.27
CA PHE A 10 14.27 -1.53 1.04
C PHE A 10 14.96 -2.44 2.07
N ASP A 11 14.90 -2.09 3.35
CA ASP A 11 15.75 -2.70 4.37
C ASP A 11 15.09 -3.93 5.01
N GLY A 12 15.57 -5.11 4.65
CA GLY A 12 14.94 -6.38 5.03
C GLY A 12 14.08 -6.96 3.92
N THR A 13 13.78 -6.16 2.89
CA THR A 13 13.13 -6.63 1.66
C THR A 13 14.16 -6.79 0.54
N VAL A 14 14.70 -5.67 0.03
CA VAL A 14 15.69 -5.65 -1.05
C VAL A 14 17.06 -6.08 -0.54
N THR A 15 17.44 -5.59 0.64
CA THR A 15 18.56 -6.11 1.44
C THR A 15 18.07 -7.20 2.38
N ALA A 16 18.97 -8.00 2.95
CA ALA A 16 18.62 -9.04 3.91
C ALA A 16 18.69 -8.56 5.38
N LYS A 17 18.91 -7.27 5.63
CA LYS A 17 19.00 -6.69 6.98
C LYS A 17 17.86 -5.70 7.25
N ARG A 18 17.07 -5.97 8.29
CA ARG A 18 15.99 -5.08 8.75
C ARG A 18 16.51 -3.67 9.06
N GLY A 19 15.76 -2.65 8.61
CA GLY A 19 16.19 -1.24 8.68
C GLY A 19 16.54 -0.73 10.06
N GLY A 20 15.73 -1.07 11.09
CA GLY A 20 15.98 -0.62 12.46
C GLY A 20 17.32 -1.08 13.07
N ILE A 21 17.89 -2.17 12.54
CA ILE A 21 19.20 -2.70 12.92
C ILE A 21 20.28 -2.17 11.98
N LEU A 22 20.01 -2.16 10.66
CA LEU A 22 20.94 -1.72 9.62
C LEU A 22 21.47 -0.32 9.88
N VAL A 23 20.58 0.65 10.16
CA VAL A 23 20.97 2.07 10.33
C VAL A 23 21.83 2.32 11.58
N LYS A 24 21.86 1.36 12.51
CA LYS A 24 22.66 1.41 13.73
C LYS A 24 23.95 0.59 13.63
N SER A 25 24.15 -0.12 12.52
CA SER A 25 25.32 -0.97 12.34
C SER A 25 26.60 -0.14 12.25
N PRO A 26 27.76 -0.66 12.73
CA PRO A 26 29.04 0.03 12.59
C PRO A 26 29.37 0.37 11.13
N PHE A 27 29.04 -0.51 10.19
CA PHE A 27 29.20 -0.27 8.77
C PHE A 27 28.40 0.97 8.31
N TYR A 28 27.10 0.99 8.57
CA TYR A 28 26.26 2.11 8.15
C TYR A 28 26.72 3.44 8.77
N GLN A 29 27.05 3.42 10.06
CA GLN A 29 27.53 4.60 10.77
C GLN A 29 28.85 5.12 10.18
N SER A 30 29.72 4.23 9.69
CA SER A 30 30.98 4.62 9.03
C SER A 30 30.82 5.41 7.73
N LEU A 31 29.63 5.37 7.12
CA LEU A 31 29.29 6.14 5.92
C LEU A 31 28.94 7.60 6.23
N LEU A 32 28.65 7.91 7.50
CA LEU A 32 28.24 9.25 7.92
C LEU A 32 29.44 10.19 8.07
N GLN A 33 29.22 11.48 7.78
CA GLN A 33 30.21 12.51 8.01
C GLN A 33 30.52 12.65 9.50
N GLY A 34 31.82 12.81 9.81
CA GLY A 34 32.28 12.94 11.19
C GLY A 34 32.11 11.69 12.04
N TYR A 35 32.01 10.51 11.42
CA TYR A 35 31.90 9.23 12.13
C TYR A 35 32.99 9.06 13.20
N VAL A 36 32.54 8.78 14.41
CA VAL A 36 33.38 8.41 15.56
C VAL A 36 32.97 7.02 15.99
N LYS A 37 33.95 6.11 16.08
CA LYS A 37 33.73 4.74 16.53
C LYS A 37 33.03 4.73 17.89
N ASP A 38 32.04 3.84 18.05
CA ASP A 38 31.24 3.65 19.26
C ASP A 38 30.32 4.82 19.65
N ASN A 39 30.24 5.88 18.83
CA ASN A 39 29.29 6.97 19.01
C ASN A 39 28.21 6.93 17.91
N GLN A 40 26.98 6.57 18.27
CA GLN A 40 25.89 6.45 17.31
C GLN A 40 25.35 7.83 16.91
N GLN A 41 25.49 8.18 15.65
CA GLN A 41 24.96 9.41 15.06
C GLN A 41 23.53 9.18 14.53
N ASN A 42 22.77 10.28 14.48
CA ASN A 42 21.44 10.24 13.88
C ASN A 42 21.57 10.22 12.34
N TYR A 43 21.33 9.06 11.76
CA TYR A 43 21.46 8.84 10.32
C TYR A 43 20.55 9.70 9.44
N LYS A 44 19.44 10.22 9.98
CA LYS A 44 18.52 11.09 9.25
C LYS A 44 19.00 12.53 9.14
N TYR A 45 19.83 12.97 10.08
CA TYR A 45 20.26 14.37 10.17
C TYR A 45 21.76 14.56 9.91
N THR A 46 22.52 13.47 9.90
CA THR A 46 23.96 13.50 9.61
C THR A 46 24.15 13.16 8.13
N PRO A 47 24.75 14.00 7.29
CA PRO A 47 24.98 13.67 5.87
C PRO A 47 25.90 12.45 5.68
N LEU A 48 25.78 11.78 4.53
CA LEU A 48 26.78 10.81 4.11
C LEU A 48 28.06 11.52 3.68
N LYS A 49 29.20 10.82 3.76
CA LYS A 49 30.49 11.31 3.26
C LYS A 49 30.39 11.71 1.79
N GLY A 50 30.89 12.89 1.45
CA GLY A 50 30.76 13.47 0.10
C GLY A 50 29.43 14.15 -0.22
N HIS A 51 28.34 13.86 0.52
CA HIS A 51 27.05 14.52 0.34
C HIS A 51 26.98 15.84 1.13
N PRO A 52 26.41 16.92 0.57
CA PRO A 52 26.37 18.20 1.26
C PRO A 52 25.46 18.18 2.49
N THR A 53 25.78 19.01 3.46
CA THR A 53 24.90 19.34 4.59
C THR A 53 23.70 20.16 4.14
N GLN A 54 22.63 20.15 4.93
CA GLN A 54 21.44 20.98 4.69
C GLN A 54 21.80 22.47 4.62
N GLU A 55 22.71 22.93 5.48
CA GLU A 55 23.20 24.30 5.52
C GLU A 55 23.96 24.69 4.23
N GLU A 56 24.76 23.78 3.67
CA GLU A 56 25.49 24.01 2.41
C GLU A 56 24.55 24.04 1.20
N LEU A 57 23.48 23.22 1.20
CA LEU A 57 22.42 23.27 0.20
C LEU A 57 21.67 24.60 0.26
N GLU A 58 21.29 25.06 1.46
CA GLU A 58 20.55 26.31 1.68
C GLU A 58 21.37 27.56 1.30
N ARG A 59 22.70 27.49 1.44
CA ARG A 59 23.62 28.56 1.01
C ARG A 59 23.92 28.57 -0.50
N GLY A 60 23.41 27.61 -1.26
CA GLY A 60 23.70 27.47 -2.69
C GLY A 60 25.18 27.16 -2.99
N ALA A 61 25.94 26.73 -1.99
CA ALA A 61 27.39 26.50 -2.08
C ALA A 61 27.75 25.03 -2.38
N ALA A 62 26.77 24.13 -2.33
CA ALA A 62 27.01 22.69 -2.43
C ALA A 62 26.90 22.18 -3.87
N GLN A 63 28.05 21.94 -4.51
CA GLN A 63 28.15 20.81 -5.42
C GLN A 63 28.49 19.57 -4.57
N PRO A 64 27.85 18.41 -4.80
CA PRO A 64 28.26 17.17 -4.14
C PRO A 64 29.76 16.96 -4.34
N VAL A 65 30.47 16.67 -3.24
CA VAL A 65 31.85 16.21 -3.31
C VAL A 65 31.83 14.76 -3.77
N SER A 66 32.88 14.30 -4.45
CA SER A 66 32.98 12.93 -4.95
C SER A 66 32.57 11.91 -3.86
N THR A 67 31.73 10.95 -4.23
CA THR A 67 31.27 9.87 -3.34
C THR A 67 32.23 8.67 -3.32
N ASP A 68 33.44 8.84 -3.89
CA ASP A 68 34.50 7.84 -3.92
C ASP A 68 34.83 7.28 -2.53
N GLU A 69 34.75 8.10 -1.47
CA GLU A 69 34.98 7.64 -0.10
C GLU A 69 33.96 6.57 0.31
N ILE A 70 32.67 6.77 0.00
CA ILE A 70 31.62 5.79 0.29
C ILE A 70 31.88 4.49 -0.48
N GLN A 71 32.19 4.61 -1.77
CA GLN A 71 32.45 3.45 -2.62
C GLN A 71 33.68 2.67 -2.15
N ASN A 72 34.73 3.34 -1.70
CA ASN A 72 35.90 2.71 -1.10
C ASN A 72 35.56 1.97 0.18
N ILE A 73 34.72 2.54 1.06
CA ILE A 73 34.28 1.86 2.28
C ILE A 73 33.51 0.57 1.96
N PHE A 74 32.61 0.60 0.96
CA PHE A 74 31.93 -0.61 0.49
C PHE A 74 32.92 -1.65 -0.03
N LYS A 75 33.89 -1.25 -0.87
CA LYS A 75 34.90 -2.15 -1.46
C LYS A 75 35.82 -2.76 -0.42
N GLU A 76 36.28 -1.99 0.56
CA GLU A 76 37.10 -2.48 1.65
C GLU A 76 36.33 -3.49 2.51
N THR A 77 35.07 -3.17 2.81
CA THR A 77 34.21 -4.01 3.68
C THR A 77 33.78 -5.28 2.97
N PHE A 78 33.32 -5.19 1.72
CA PHE A 78 32.62 -6.27 1.02
C PHE A 78 33.33 -6.77 -0.25
N GLY A 79 34.45 -6.18 -0.66
CA GLY A 79 35.24 -6.62 -1.82
C GLY A 79 34.94 -5.87 -3.13
N ASP A 80 35.88 -6.00 -4.08
CA ASP A 80 35.89 -5.40 -5.43
C ASP A 80 36.61 -6.40 -6.37
N PRO A 81 36.21 -6.64 -7.65
CA PRO A 81 35.13 -6.00 -8.42
C PRO A 81 33.74 -6.58 -8.21
N LYS A 82 33.60 -7.60 -7.36
CA LYS A 82 32.32 -8.24 -7.04
C LYS A 82 32.16 -8.32 -5.53
N PRO A 83 30.97 -8.04 -4.99
CA PRO A 83 30.72 -8.21 -3.57
C PRO A 83 30.93 -9.67 -3.13
N ASP A 84 31.67 -9.84 -2.04
CA ASP A 84 31.90 -11.07 -1.33
C ASP A 84 30.82 -11.25 -0.26
N TYR A 85 29.76 -11.97 -0.63
CA TYR A 85 28.62 -12.26 0.24
C TYR A 85 28.94 -13.19 1.41
N THR A 86 30.17 -13.71 1.51
CA THR A 86 30.60 -14.55 2.64
C THR A 86 31.12 -13.71 3.81
N ARG A 87 31.40 -12.42 3.58
CA ARG A 87 31.91 -11.54 4.63
C ARG A 87 30.85 -11.22 5.69
N PRO A 88 31.26 -11.08 6.97
CA PRO A 88 30.33 -10.65 8.02
C PRO A 88 29.66 -9.32 7.68
N GLY A 89 28.34 -9.23 7.87
CA GLY A 89 27.57 -8.02 7.58
C GLY A 89 27.10 -7.89 6.13
N ALA A 90 27.44 -8.85 5.24
CA ALA A 90 27.04 -8.81 3.84
C ALA A 90 25.52 -8.86 3.64
N GLU A 91 24.74 -9.19 4.66
CA GLU A 91 23.28 -9.10 4.62
C GLU A 91 22.74 -7.66 4.43
N ILE A 92 23.61 -6.64 4.60
CA ILE A 92 23.30 -5.23 4.29
C ILE A 92 23.22 -4.99 2.77
N LEU A 93 23.87 -5.83 1.97
CA LEU A 93 23.85 -5.73 0.51
C LEU A 93 22.53 -6.28 -0.06
N MET A 94 22.21 -5.89 -1.30
CA MET A 94 21.17 -6.57 -2.06
C MET A 94 21.64 -7.99 -2.39
N THR A 95 20.75 -8.98 -2.27
CA THR A 95 21.10 -10.34 -2.68
C THR A 95 21.42 -10.42 -4.18
N PRO A 96 22.20 -11.40 -4.66
CA PRO A 96 22.44 -11.57 -6.10
C PRO A 96 21.16 -11.68 -6.94
N GLN A 97 20.11 -12.29 -6.38
CA GLN A 97 18.82 -12.42 -7.06
C GLN A 97 18.08 -11.07 -7.14
N ALA A 98 18.14 -10.26 -6.09
CA ALA A 98 17.62 -8.89 -6.11
C ALA A 98 18.35 -8.03 -7.14
N VAL A 99 19.70 -8.10 -7.20
CA VAL A 99 20.48 -7.37 -8.21
C VAL A 99 20.01 -7.72 -9.63
N THR A 100 19.88 -9.01 -9.95
CA THR A 100 19.36 -9.46 -11.24
C THR A 100 17.95 -8.94 -11.51
N PHE A 101 17.05 -9.02 -10.52
CA PHE A 101 15.70 -8.50 -10.63
C PHE A 101 15.67 -7.00 -10.96
N PHE A 102 16.39 -6.18 -10.19
CA PHE A 102 16.41 -4.73 -10.39
C PHE A 102 17.01 -4.34 -11.74
N LYS A 103 18.07 -5.02 -12.19
CA LYS A 103 18.65 -4.77 -13.52
C LYS A 103 17.63 -5.03 -14.63
N GLU A 104 16.86 -6.11 -14.55
CA GLU A 104 15.83 -6.40 -15.55
C GLU A 104 14.69 -5.38 -15.50
N VAL A 105 14.14 -5.09 -14.32
CA VAL A 105 12.96 -4.21 -14.22
C VAL A 105 13.28 -2.75 -14.51
N LEU A 106 14.48 -2.26 -14.17
CA LEU A 106 14.88 -0.89 -14.45
C LEU A 106 15.11 -0.65 -15.95
N ASN A 107 15.49 -1.68 -16.69
CA ASN A 107 15.71 -1.57 -18.13
C ASN A 107 14.41 -1.70 -18.96
N ASN A 108 13.30 -2.10 -18.34
CA ASN A 108 12.01 -2.28 -19.02
C ASN A 108 11.09 -1.03 -18.89
N PRO A 109 10.71 -0.36 -20.00
CA PRO A 109 9.89 0.85 -19.94
C PRO A 109 8.41 0.61 -19.57
N ASP A 110 7.92 -0.63 -19.68
CA ASP A 110 6.56 -1.01 -19.26
C ASP A 110 6.47 -1.31 -17.75
N ILE A 111 7.60 -1.29 -17.04
CA ILE A 111 7.69 -1.51 -15.60
C ILE A 111 8.17 -0.23 -14.92
N THR A 112 7.54 0.13 -13.82
CA THR A 112 8.08 1.15 -12.90
C THR A 112 8.27 0.53 -11.53
N ILE A 113 9.43 0.75 -10.93
CA ILE A 113 9.72 0.34 -9.56
C ILE A 113 9.92 1.56 -8.68
N LYS A 114 9.28 1.53 -7.51
CA LYS A 114 9.30 2.57 -6.50
C LYS A 114 9.67 1.98 -5.16
N ILE A 115 10.72 2.52 -4.56
CA ILE A 115 11.19 2.11 -3.24
C ILE A 115 10.48 2.99 -2.21
N VAL A 116 9.75 2.39 -1.28
CA VAL A 116 9.04 3.08 -0.19
C VAL A 116 9.73 2.72 1.12
N THR A 117 10.48 3.66 1.71
CA THR A 117 11.40 3.35 2.81
C THR A 117 11.38 4.41 3.91
N ARG A 118 11.94 4.09 5.07
CA ARG A 118 12.33 5.07 6.10
C ARG A 118 13.84 5.32 6.16
N ASN A 119 14.61 4.61 5.34
CA ASN A 119 16.01 4.89 5.08
C ASN A 119 16.14 6.12 4.19
N ARG A 120 17.36 6.60 3.97
CA ARG A 120 17.67 7.77 3.16
C ARG A 120 17.95 7.38 1.70
N GLY A 121 17.41 8.14 0.74
CA GLY A 121 17.51 7.81 -0.67
C GLY A 121 18.93 7.87 -1.25
N ASP A 122 19.79 8.73 -0.73
CA ASP A 122 21.21 8.79 -1.10
C ASP A 122 21.97 7.50 -0.72
N TYR A 123 21.78 6.94 0.49
CA TYR A 123 22.36 5.64 0.87
C TYR A 123 21.96 4.53 -0.10
N ILE A 124 20.67 4.50 -0.48
CA ILE A 124 20.15 3.53 -1.42
C ILE A 124 20.89 3.66 -2.75
N ARG A 125 21.03 4.88 -3.28
CA ARG A 125 21.75 5.13 -4.54
C ARG A 125 23.21 4.69 -4.45
N GLU A 126 23.89 4.95 -3.35
CA GLU A 126 25.29 4.50 -3.16
C GLU A 126 25.42 2.98 -3.14
N LEU A 127 24.47 2.25 -2.54
CA LEU A 127 24.45 0.79 -2.57
C LEU A 127 24.25 0.26 -4.00
N PHE A 128 23.33 0.87 -4.76
CA PHE A 128 23.13 0.52 -6.17
C PHE A 128 24.40 0.80 -6.99
N THR A 129 25.06 1.93 -6.80
CA THR A 129 26.34 2.24 -7.46
C THR A 129 27.38 1.15 -7.14
N TYR A 130 27.55 0.80 -5.86
CA TYR A 130 28.50 -0.22 -5.43
C TYR A 130 28.22 -1.59 -6.07
N GLN A 131 26.94 -1.98 -6.18
CA GLN A 131 26.55 -3.25 -6.79
C GLN A 131 26.47 -3.21 -8.32
N GLY A 132 27.06 -2.17 -8.94
CA GLY A 132 27.33 -2.11 -10.37
C GLY A 132 26.11 -1.75 -11.21
N PHE A 133 25.20 -0.95 -10.69
CA PHE A 133 24.15 -0.30 -11.48
C PHE A 133 24.69 0.96 -12.15
N THR A 134 24.26 1.22 -13.37
CA THR A 134 24.70 2.42 -14.11
C THR A 134 23.98 3.68 -13.63
N PRO A 135 24.52 4.88 -13.88
CA PRO A 135 23.82 6.13 -13.59
C PRO A 135 22.43 6.20 -14.24
N GLU A 136 22.27 5.66 -15.45
CA GLU A 136 20.99 5.60 -16.16
C GLU A 136 19.99 4.70 -15.44
N GLU A 137 20.42 3.52 -14.97
CA GLU A 137 19.57 2.61 -14.19
C GLU A 137 19.15 3.27 -12.87
N ILE A 138 20.09 3.90 -12.16
CA ILE A 138 19.84 4.60 -10.89
C ILE A 138 18.91 5.80 -11.08
N SER A 139 18.99 6.50 -12.22
CA SER A 139 18.11 7.63 -12.53
C SER A 139 16.63 7.25 -12.65
N ARG A 140 16.35 5.96 -12.96
CA ARG A 140 14.98 5.43 -13.05
C ARG A 140 14.39 5.05 -11.69
N LEU A 141 15.20 5.03 -10.62
CA LEU A 141 14.71 4.79 -9.28
C LEU A 141 13.90 5.98 -8.75
N THR A 142 12.64 5.71 -8.43
CA THR A 142 11.83 6.59 -7.57
C THR A 142 11.92 6.09 -6.13
N ILE A 143 12.34 6.96 -5.20
CA ILE A 143 12.48 6.62 -3.78
C ILE A 143 11.59 7.56 -2.97
N PHE A 144 10.72 6.99 -2.14
CA PHE A 144 9.90 7.70 -1.16
C PHE A 144 10.45 7.43 0.24
N ASP A 145 11.25 8.35 0.76
CA ASP A 145 11.96 8.23 2.05
C ASP A 145 11.44 9.17 3.17
N SER A 146 10.51 10.06 2.84
CA SER A 146 10.05 11.14 3.71
C SER A 146 8.67 10.91 4.36
N LYS A 147 7.87 9.97 3.85
CA LYS A 147 6.48 9.75 4.26
C LYS A 147 6.25 8.33 4.77
N ALA A 148 5.23 8.15 5.61
CA ALA A 148 4.76 6.82 5.95
C ALA A 148 4.22 6.11 4.69
N LYS A 149 4.43 4.80 4.59
CA LYS A 149 4.24 4.04 3.34
C LYS A 149 2.84 4.18 2.74
N TYR A 150 1.80 4.17 3.57
CA TYR A 150 0.43 4.42 3.13
C TYR A 150 0.31 5.75 2.38
N PHE A 151 0.76 6.86 3.00
CA PHE A 151 0.63 8.19 2.42
C PHE A 151 1.51 8.38 1.18
N ALA A 152 2.71 7.79 1.17
CA ALA A 152 3.59 7.80 0.01
C ALA A 152 2.89 7.21 -1.23
N ILE A 153 2.22 6.05 -1.06
CA ILE A 153 1.52 5.39 -2.16
C ILE A 153 0.23 6.14 -2.52
N THR A 154 -0.60 6.55 -1.55
CA THR A 154 -1.83 7.28 -1.88
C THR A 154 -1.54 8.58 -2.61
N ASP A 155 -0.50 9.33 -2.19
CA ASP A 155 -0.11 10.57 -2.87
C ASP A 155 0.41 10.31 -4.27
N ASP A 156 1.18 9.22 -4.46
CA ASP A 156 1.68 8.83 -5.78
C ASP A 156 0.57 8.43 -6.77
N LEU A 157 -0.59 8.00 -6.28
CA LEU A 157 -1.70 7.53 -7.09
C LEU A 157 -2.77 8.59 -7.38
N LYS A 158 -2.76 9.73 -6.68
CA LYS A 158 -3.82 10.77 -6.77
C LYS A 158 -4.14 11.21 -8.20
N ASP A 159 -3.12 11.39 -9.02
CA ASP A 159 -3.24 11.95 -10.37
C ASP A 159 -2.88 10.95 -11.47
N LYS A 160 -2.77 9.66 -11.14
CA LYS A 160 -2.37 8.65 -12.11
C LYS A 160 -3.56 8.11 -12.89
N PRO A 161 -3.43 7.97 -14.23
CA PRO A 161 -4.44 7.32 -15.04
C PRO A 161 -4.65 5.85 -14.63
N ASN A 162 -5.83 5.32 -14.92
CA ASN A 162 -6.22 3.92 -14.65
C ASN A 162 -5.56 2.90 -15.62
N ASP A 163 -4.39 3.22 -16.18
CA ASP A 163 -3.72 2.40 -17.19
C ASP A 163 -2.70 1.38 -16.62
N ILE A 164 -2.49 1.41 -15.30
CA ILE A 164 -1.72 0.38 -14.60
C ILE A 164 -2.54 -0.91 -14.59
N SER A 165 -2.02 -1.95 -15.25
CA SER A 165 -2.66 -3.26 -15.30
C SER A 165 -2.45 -4.05 -14.01
N HIS A 166 -1.27 -3.95 -13.40
CA HIS A 166 -0.92 -4.78 -12.25
C HIS A 166 0.06 -4.10 -11.27
N PHE A 167 -0.11 -4.40 -10.00
CA PHE A 167 0.72 -3.91 -8.89
C PHE A 167 1.46 -5.05 -8.21
N TYR A 168 2.70 -4.79 -7.83
CA TYR A 168 3.43 -5.63 -6.89
C TYR A 168 3.72 -4.83 -5.61
N VAL A 169 3.54 -5.47 -4.45
CA VAL A 169 3.81 -4.88 -3.14
C VAL A 169 4.71 -5.83 -2.36
N LEU A 170 5.94 -5.42 -2.06
CA LEU A 170 6.93 -6.23 -1.38
C LEU A 170 7.39 -5.55 -0.08
N ASP A 171 7.31 -6.25 1.05
CA ASP A 171 7.74 -5.72 2.36
C ASP A 171 7.95 -6.85 3.36
N ASP A 172 8.98 -6.79 4.19
CA ASP A 172 9.26 -7.78 5.23
C ASP A 172 8.51 -7.50 6.53
N ASP A 173 8.12 -6.24 6.77
CA ASP A 173 7.35 -5.85 7.93
C ASP A 173 5.84 -5.95 7.67
N GLU A 174 5.12 -6.63 8.57
CA GLU A 174 3.69 -6.86 8.40
C GLU A 174 2.85 -5.59 8.41
N SER A 175 3.21 -4.62 9.26
CA SER A 175 2.45 -3.39 9.41
C SER A 175 2.62 -2.53 8.17
N ASP A 176 3.86 -2.36 7.74
CA ASP A 176 4.24 -1.57 6.57
C ASP A 176 3.72 -2.23 5.26
N TYR A 177 3.81 -3.56 5.12
CA TYR A 177 3.17 -4.35 4.05
C TYR A 177 1.66 -4.06 3.94
N ASN A 178 0.94 -4.21 5.06
CA ASN A 178 -0.50 -4.01 5.10
C ASN A 178 -0.87 -2.54 4.84
N ALA A 179 -0.05 -1.58 5.27
CA ALA A 179 -0.24 -0.17 4.98
C ALA A 179 -0.14 0.12 3.47
N MET A 180 0.82 -0.49 2.77
CA MET A 180 0.94 -0.35 1.32
C MET A 180 -0.23 -0.99 0.56
N LEU A 181 -0.64 -2.21 0.94
CA LEU A 181 -1.82 -2.85 0.35
C LEU A 181 -3.09 -2.03 0.58
N LYS A 182 -3.23 -1.45 1.77
CA LYS A 182 -4.39 -0.62 2.10
C LYS A 182 -4.43 0.62 1.20
N ALA A 183 -3.28 1.26 0.94
CA ALA A 183 -3.21 2.43 0.07
C ALA A 183 -3.71 2.12 -1.35
N LEU A 184 -3.33 0.97 -1.92
CA LEU A 184 -3.83 0.54 -3.24
C LEU A 184 -5.34 0.33 -3.25
N ARG A 185 -5.87 -0.37 -2.25
CA ARG A 185 -7.33 -0.65 -2.16
C ARG A 185 -8.15 0.61 -1.96
N ASP A 186 -7.69 1.51 -1.09
CA ASP A 186 -8.34 2.80 -0.85
C ASP A 186 -8.29 3.70 -2.10
N SER A 187 -7.32 3.48 -2.99
CA SER A 187 -7.20 4.17 -4.28
C SER A 187 -8.05 3.53 -5.38
N GLY A 188 -8.87 2.52 -5.06
CA GLY A 188 -9.85 1.93 -5.99
C GLY A 188 -9.36 0.70 -6.78
N TYR A 189 -8.12 0.26 -6.60
CA TYR A 189 -7.58 -0.91 -7.30
C TYR A 189 -8.13 -2.23 -6.74
N GLN A 190 -8.47 -3.14 -7.64
CA GLN A 190 -9.08 -4.42 -7.29
C GLN A 190 -8.03 -5.41 -6.76
N PRO A 191 -8.40 -6.35 -5.87
CA PRO A 191 -7.47 -7.37 -5.37
C PRO A 191 -6.82 -8.20 -6.47
N THR A 192 -7.53 -8.44 -7.59
CA THR A 192 -7.01 -9.17 -8.76
C THR A 192 -5.86 -8.45 -9.47
N GLN A 193 -5.77 -7.13 -9.33
CA GLN A 193 -4.69 -6.31 -9.89
C GLN A 193 -3.49 -6.21 -8.96
N ILE A 194 -3.52 -6.82 -7.76
CA ILE A 194 -2.51 -6.61 -6.73
C ILE A 194 -1.86 -7.95 -6.35
N SER A 195 -0.54 -8.02 -6.48
CA SER A 195 0.28 -9.14 -6.00
C SER A 195 1.16 -8.69 -4.84
N GLY A 196 0.69 -8.96 -3.62
CA GLY A 196 1.46 -8.74 -2.41
C GLY A 196 2.38 -9.91 -2.07
N LYS A 197 3.64 -9.62 -1.74
CA LYS A 197 4.66 -10.57 -1.30
C LYS A 197 5.23 -10.08 0.04
N ARG A 198 4.95 -10.81 1.12
CA ARG A 198 5.54 -10.57 2.43
C ARG A 198 6.36 -11.78 2.81
N GLU A 199 7.66 -11.60 2.97
CA GLU A 199 8.60 -12.65 3.32
C GLU A 199 9.55 -12.16 4.42
N GLU A 200 10.20 -13.07 5.12
CA GLU A 200 11.28 -12.69 6.04
C GLU A 200 12.53 -12.22 5.27
N PRO A 201 13.39 -11.38 5.88
CA PRO A 201 14.61 -10.92 5.24
C PRO A 201 15.49 -12.04 4.68
N GLY A 202 15.90 -11.87 3.42
CA GLY A 202 16.67 -12.87 2.67
C GLY A 202 15.85 -13.98 2.01
N ASN A 203 14.54 -14.07 2.25
CA ASN A 203 13.68 -15.14 1.71
C ASN A 203 12.81 -14.72 0.51
N PHE A 204 12.92 -13.47 0.06
CA PHE A 204 12.21 -12.99 -1.13
C PHE A 204 12.66 -13.74 -2.39
N LYS A 205 11.69 -14.30 -3.11
CA LYS A 205 11.91 -15.11 -4.33
C LYS A 205 11.97 -14.24 -5.57
N TRP A 206 12.95 -13.34 -5.61
CA TRP A 206 13.10 -12.30 -6.64
C TRP A 206 12.99 -12.83 -8.07
N LEU A 207 13.63 -13.95 -8.38
CA LEU A 207 13.60 -14.53 -9.74
C LEU A 207 12.24 -15.11 -10.11
N ASP A 208 11.47 -15.60 -9.14
CA ASP A 208 10.11 -16.08 -9.39
C ASP A 208 9.16 -14.90 -9.63
N TYR A 209 9.33 -13.81 -8.87
CA TYR A 209 8.58 -12.58 -9.09
C TYR A 209 8.89 -11.98 -10.47
N LEU A 210 10.15 -12.00 -10.89
CA LEU A 210 10.55 -11.55 -12.22
C LEU A 210 9.84 -12.34 -13.32
N LYS A 211 9.84 -13.67 -13.24
CA LYS A 211 9.15 -14.54 -14.20
C LYS A 211 7.66 -14.22 -14.28
N ASP A 212 7.00 -14.08 -13.14
CA ASP A 212 5.57 -13.74 -13.06
C ASP A 212 5.27 -12.37 -13.68
N ILE A 213 6.10 -11.35 -13.41
CA ILE A 213 6.00 -10.01 -14.01
C ILE A 213 6.10 -10.07 -15.53
N LEU A 214 7.11 -10.77 -16.05
CA LEU A 214 7.34 -10.88 -17.48
C LEU A 214 6.18 -11.63 -18.18
N LEU A 215 5.65 -12.69 -17.55
CA LEU A 215 4.48 -13.40 -18.06
C LEU A 215 3.24 -12.49 -18.16
N LYS A 216 2.96 -11.67 -17.14
CA LYS A 216 1.83 -10.73 -17.16
C LYS A 216 1.96 -9.68 -18.26
N LEU A 217 3.17 -9.20 -18.54
CA LEU A 217 3.42 -8.29 -19.65
C LEU A 217 3.14 -8.93 -21.00
N THR A 218 3.54 -10.20 -21.19
CA THR A 218 3.30 -10.92 -22.45
C THR A 218 1.82 -11.23 -22.68
N SER A 219 1.11 -11.73 -21.67
CA SER A 219 -0.32 -12.04 -21.80
C SER A 219 -1.16 -10.78 -22.10
N SER A 220 -0.80 -9.64 -21.49
CA SER A 220 -1.47 -8.36 -21.76
C SER A 220 -1.24 -7.85 -23.19
N ASN A 221 -0.16 -8.28 -23.86
CA ASN A 221 0.14 -7.89 -25.23
C ASN A 221 -0.56 -8.81 -26.26
N GLU A 222 -0.73 -10.09 -25.95
CA GLU A 222 -1.45 -11.06 -26.81
C GLU A 222 -2.96 -10.82 -26.84
N GLU A 223 -3.57 -10.46 -25.70
CA GLU A 223 -4.98 -10.07 -25.64
C GLU A 223 -5.26 -8.83 -26.50
N LYS A 224 -4.35 -7.85 -26.51
CA LYS A 224 -4.50 -6.64 -27.36
C LYS A 224 -4.37 -6.95 -28.84
N LYS A 225 -3.42 -7.82 -29.21
CA LYS A 225 -3.17 -8.20 -30.61
C LYS A 225 -4.33 -9.02 -31.20
N SER A 226 -4.95 -9.87 -30.39
CA SER A 226 -6.14 -10.62 -30.82
C SER A 226 -7.38 -9.72 -30.93
N THR A 227 -7.56 -8.71 -30.07
CA THR A 227 -8.65 -7.73 -30.23
C THR A 227 -8.47 -6.78 -31.42
N GLU A 228 -7.25 -6.43 -31.83
CA GLU A 228 -7.05 -5.62 -33.05
C GLU A 228 -7.38 -6.40 -34.33
N ASP A 229 -7.02 -7.69 -34.41
CA ASP A 229 -7.38 -8.56 -35.55
C ASP A 229 -8.89 -8.91 -35.58
N LEU A 230 -9.57 -8.95 -34.43
CA LEU A 230 -11.02 -9.18 -34.35
C LEU A 230 -11.87 -7.92 -34.54
N SER A 231 -11.29 -6.71 -34.46
CA SER A 231 -12.03 -5.45 -34.64
C SER A 231 -12.41 -5.12 -36.09
N GLN A 232 -11.97 -5.93 -37.08
CA GLN A 232 -12.41 -5.83 -38.48
C GLN A 232 -13.52 -6.80 -38.86
N SER A 233 -14.09 -7.56 -37.94
CA SER A 233 -15.24 -8.41 -38.27
C SER A 233 -16.19 -8.58 -37.11
N GLN A 234 -17.45 -8.21 -37.40
CA GLN A 234 -18.69 -8.56 -36.70
C GLN A 234 -19.21 -7.55 -35.67
N THR A 235 -20.07 -6.66 -36.18
CA THR A 235 -21.33 -6.30 -35.51
C THR A 235 -22.11 -7.57 -35.16
N PHE A 236 -22.32 -7.80 -33.86
CA PHE A 236 -23.47 -8.55 -33.36
C PHE A 236 -23.99 -7.89 -32.09
N GLU A 237 -25.27 -7.49 -32.14
CA GLU A 237 -26.10 -7.23 -30.97
C GLU A 237 -26.29 -8.51 -30.16
N ALA A 238 -26.09 -8.46 -28.85
CA ALA A 238 -26.82 -9.32 -27.92
C ALA A 238 -26.88 -8.71 -26.52
N SER A 239 -28.13 -8.44 -26.14
CA SER A 239 -28.64 -8.08 -24.82
C SER A 239 -28.25 -9.06 -23.71
N SER A 240 -27.88 -8.54 -22.54
CA SER A 240 -28.28 -9.14 -21.25
C SER A 240 -28.35 -8.08 -20.15
N LYS A 241 -29.59 -7.75 -19.73
CA LYS A 241 -29.89 -6.99 -18.50
C LYS A 241 -29.94 -7.97 -17.33
N VAL A 242 -29.03 -7.82 -16.36
CA VAL A 242 -29.18 -8.37 -15.01
C VAL A 242 -30.07 -7.39 -14.23
N LYS A 243 -31.22 -7.86 -13.74
CA LYS A 243 -32.10 -7.08 -12.85
C LYS A 243 -31.56 -7.15 -11.42
N GLU A 244 -31.11 -6.02 -10.88
CA GLU A 244 -30.96 -5.84 -9.43
C GLU A 244 -32.34 -5.97 -8.77
N GLY A 245 -32.44 -6.82 -7.74
CA GLY A 245 -33.69 -7.09 -7.03
C GLY A 245 -34.15 -5.88 -6.21
N GLU A 246 -35.44 -5.54 -6.32
CA GLU A 246 -36.06 -4.51 -5.50
C GLU A 246 -36.05 -4.92 -4.01
N PRO A 247 -35.59 -4.05 -3.09
CA PRO A 247 -35.68 -4.33 -1.66
C PRO A 247 -37.14 -4.25 -1.19
N SER A 248 -37.63 -5.30 -0.52
CA SER A 248 -38.93 -5.24 0.17
C SER A 248 -38.84 -4.31 1.38
N SER A 249 -39.95 -3.67 1.77
CA SER A 249 -40.01 -2.79 2.95
C SER A 249 -39.58 -3.49 4.25
N GLN A 250 -39.70 -4.81 4.33
CA GLN A 250 -39.26 -5.64 5.46
C GLN A 250 -37.72 -5.67 5.62
N ASN A 251 -36.96 -5.58 4.52
CA ASN A 251 -35.50 -5.57 4.56
C ASN A 251 -34.94 -4.25 5.11
N ALA A 252 -35.68 -3.15 4.93
CA ALA A 252 -35.29 -1.85 5.45
C ALA A 252 -35.54 -1.72 6.96
N GLU A 253 -36.65 -2.28 7.48
CA GLU A 253 -36.93 -2.33 8.92
C GLU A 253 -35.83 -3.08 9.70
N ALA A 254 -35.43 -4.26 9.20
CA ALA A 254 -34.31 -5.01 9.78
C ALA A 254 -33.00 -4.22 9.76
N LEU A 255 -32.75 -3.44 8.70
CA LEU A 255 -31.58 -2.58 8.59
C LEU A 255 -31.59 -1.45 9.64
N PHE A 256 -32.75 -0.85 9.90
CA PHE A 256 -32.89 0.19 10.92
C PHE A 256 -32.56 -0.31 12.32
N ASP A 257 -33.08 -1.48 12.69
CA ASP A 257 -32.85 -2.05 14.01
C ASP A 257 -31.36 -2.38 14.22
N ILE A 258 -30.69 -2.88 13.18
CA ILE A 258 -29.25 -3.13 13.22
C ILE A 258 -28.47 -1.81 13.41
N ILE A 259 -28.80 -0.75 12.68
CA ILE A 259 -28.09 0.54 12.81
C ILE A 259 -28.33 1.14 14.20
N LYS A 260 -29.56 1.07 14.74
CA LYS A 260 -29.88 1.50 16.11
C LYS A 260 -29.07 0.75 17.16
N GLU A 261 -28.97 -0.58 17.04
CA GLU A 261 -28.16 -1.39 17.96
C GLU A 261 -26.69 -0.95 17.96
N GLN A 262 -26.14 -0.58 16.78
CA GLN A 262 -24.77 -0.08 16.71
C GLN A 262 -24.62 1.33 17.29
N ILE A 263 -25.60 2.21 17.11
CA ILE A 263 -25.62 3.53 17.74
C ILE A 263 -25.60 3.38 19.27
N ASP A 264 -26.40 2.47 19.83
CA ASP A 264 -26.44 2.21 21.27
C ASP A 264 -25.10 1.67 21.80
N ARG A 265 -24.47 0.76 21.05
CA ARG A 265 -23.11 0.28 21.36
C ARG A 265 -22.09 1.42 21.34
N VAL A 266 -22.19 2.36 20.39
CA VAL A 266 -21.32 3.56 20.35
C VAL A 266 -21.60 4.46 21.56
N LYS A 267 -22.85 4.69 21.94
CA LYS A 267 -23.22 5.47 23.13
C LYS A 267 -22.68 4.87 24.43
N ALA A 268 -22.60 3.54 24.52
CA ALA A 268 -22.13 2.83 25.71
C ALA A 268 -20.70 3.19 26.13
N TYR A 269 -19.87 3.69 25.21
CA TYR A 269 -18.50 4.15 25.52
C TYR A 269 -18.45 5.46 26.31
N LYS A 270 -19.56 6.22 26.40
CA LYS A 270 -19.73 7.44 27.23
C LYS A 270 -18.65 8.53 27.09
N THR A 271 -17.89 8.55 26.00
CA THR A 271 -16.97 9.65 25.70
C THR A 271 -17.68 10.75 24.92
N SER A 272 -17.30 12.01 25.09
CA SER A 272 -17.86 13.13 24.33
C SER A 272 -17.79 12.92 22.80
N ARG A 273 -16.77 12.18 22.34
CA ARG A 273 -16.57 11.82 20.93
C ARG A 273 -17.54 10.74 20.46
N ALA A 274 -17.71 9.68 21.25
CA ALA A 274 -18.65 8.61 20.95
C ALA A 274 -20.10 9.14 20.95
N LEU A 275 -20.42 10.03 21.88
CA LEU A 275 -21.73 10.69 21.94
C LEU A 275 -21.98 11.58 20.72
N TYR A 276 -21.01 12.42 20.32
CA TYR A 276 -21.12 13.23 19.10
C TYR A 276 -21.29 12.37 17.84
N LYS A 277 -20.55 11.27 17.72
CA LYS A 277 -20.66 10.36 16.57
C LYS A 277 -22.00 9.63 16.55
N ALA A 278 -22.49 9.19 17.71
CA ALA A 278 -23.82 8.60 17.84
C ALA A 278 -24.91 9.59 17.43
N GLU A 279 -24.83 10.85 17.89
CA GLU A 279 -25.77 11.92 17.50
C GLU A 279 -25.80 12.14 15.98
N LYS A 280 -24.64 12.14 15.31
CA LYS A 280 -24.59 12.24 13.84
C LYS A 280 -25.21 11.03 13.16
N LEU A 281 -24.92 9.82 13.64
CA LEU A 281 -25.55 8.60 13.11
C LEU A 281 -27.07 8.59 13.31
N GLU A 282 -27.58 9.06 14.44
CA GLU A 282 -29.01 9.17 14.71
C GLU A 282 -29.69 10.16 13.79
N THR A 283 -29.08 11.33 13.60
CA THR A 283 -29.58 12.36 12.69
C THR A 283 -29.64 11.83 11.25
N SER A 284 -28.53 11.24 10.77
CA SER A 284 -28.46 10.65 9.43
C SER A 284 -29.46 9.51 9.25
N LEU A 285 -29.67 8.68 10.29
CA LEU A 285 -30.63 7.58 10.25
C LEU A 285 -32.07 8.08 10.15
N ALA A 286 -32.43 9.10 10.94
CA ALA A 286 -33.76 9.71 10.90
C ALA A 286 -34.05 10.36 9.54
N ASP A 287 -33.05 11.03 8.96
CA ASP A 287 -33.17 11.62 7.62
C ASP A 287 -33.35 10.55 6.54
N ALA A 288 -32.57 9.47 6.60
CA ALA A 288 -32.69 8.35 5.67
C ALA A 288 -34.02 7.58 5.83
N GLN A 289 -34.57 7.49 7.05
CA GLN A 289 -35.92 6.95 7.32
C GLN A 289 -36.99 7.76 6.60
N ASN A 290 -36.96 9.08 6.77
CA ASN A 290 -37.90 9.98 6.12
C ASN A 290 -37.79 9.92 4.58
N TYR A 291 -36.58 9.75 4.06
CA TYR A 291 -36.36 9.56 2.63
C TYR A 291 -36.96 8.26 2.11
N LEU A 292 -36.72 7.15 2.81
CA LEU A 292 -37.24 5.84 2.42
C LEU A 292 -38.78 5.80 2.43
N GLN A 293 -39.43 6.42 3.42
CA GLN A 293 -40.89 6.52 3.47
C GLN A 293 -41.46 7.25 2.24
N LYS A 294 -40.73 8.24 1.70
CA LYS A 294 -41.10 8.98 0.50
C LYS A 294 -40.69 8.26 -0.80
N ASN A 295 -39.70 7.37 -0.73
CA ASN A 295 -39.08 6.70 -1.87
C ASN A 295 -38.93 5.20 -1.57
N PRO A 296 -40.03 4.43 -1.60
CA PRO A 296 -40.02 3.01 -1.20
C PRO A 296 -39.19 2.12 -2.13
N THR A 297 -38.87 2.58 -3.34
CA THR A 297 -38.00 1.88 -4.31
C THR A 297 -36.53 2.24 -4.15
N CYS A 298 -36.16 3.01 -3.12
CA CYS A 298 -34.77 3.39 -2.85
C CYS A 298 -33.90 2.15 -2.66
N THR A 299 -32.78 2.10 -3.37
CA THR A 299 -31.76 1.07 -3.17
C THR A 299 -31.05 1.26 -1.82
N ILE A 300 -30.44 0.21 -1.31
CA ILE A 300 -29.66 0.29 -0.05
C ILE A 300 -28.48 1.24 -0.19
N LYS A 301 -27.88 1.32 -1.39
CA LYS A 301 -26.78 2.24 -1.66
C LYS A 301 -27.25 3.70 -1.59
N GLU A 302 -28.42 4.01 -2.14
CA GLU A 302 -29.03 5.34 -2.03
C GLU A 302 -29.40 5.65 -0.58
N PHE A 303 -29.94 4.67 0.15
CA PHE A 303 -30.29 4.82 1.56
C PHE A 303 -29.06 5.15 2.44
N LEU A 304 -27.97 4.40 2.31
CA LEU A 304 -26.75 4.60 3.11
C LEU A 304 -26.03 5.91 2.77
N ASN A 305 -26.16 6.37 1.53
CA ASN A 305 -25.51 7.59 1.05
C ASN A 305 -26.44 8.80 1.02
N TYR A 306 -27.69 8.66 1.44
CA TYR A 306 -28.66 9.75 1.46
C TYR A 306 -28.15 10.90 2.32
N ARG A 307 -28.31 12.12 1.78
CA ARG A 307 -28.08 13.39 2.46
C ARG A 307 -29.32 14.22 2.29
N LYS A 308 -29.80 14.80 3.39
CA LYS A 308 -30.95 15.68 3.35
C LYS A 308 -30.60 16.92 2.51
N ASP A 309 -31.41 17.18 1.49
CA ASP A 309 -31.33 18.37 0.64
C ASP A 309 -29.96 18.63 -0.03
N ASN A 310 -29.11 17.58 -0.16
CA ASN A 310 -27.71 17.70 -0.56
C ASN A 310 -26.90 18.71 0.28
N ASP A 311 -27.34 19.01 1.51
CA ASP A 311 -26.68 19.94 2.40
C ASP A 311 -25.29 19.41 2.77
N PRO A 312 -24.20 20.14 2.45
CA PRO A 312 -22.83 19.71 2.77
C PRO A 312 -22.56 19.60 4.28
N GLU A 313 -23.37 20.25 5.12
CA GLU A 313 -23.28 20.19 6.59
C GLU A 313 -23.98 18.94 7.17
N THR A 314 -24.71 18.19 6.35
CA THR A 314 -25.32 16.92 6.74
C THR A 314 -24.44 15.72 6.38
N PHE A 315 -24.40 14.73 7.26
CA PHE A 315 -23.68 13.49 7.02
C PHE A 315 -24.64 12.44 6.47
N SER A 316 -24.21 11.68 5.47
CA SER A 316 -24.87 10.40 5.18
C SER A 316 -24.53 9.37 6.26
N ILE A 317 -25.28 8.28 6.34
CA ILE A 317 -24.97 7.17 7.26
C ILE A 317 -23.55 6.66 6.99
N SER A 318 -23.18 6.44 5.72
CA SER A 318 -21.82 6.05 5.33
C SER A 318 -20.74 7.02 5.83
N GLN A 319 -21.01 8.33 5.76
CA GLN A 319 -20.05 9.34 6.19
C GLN A 319 -20.00 9.51 7.70
N ALA A 320 -21.14 9.46 8.39
CA ALA A 320 -21.18 9.44 9.84
C ALA A 320 -20.43 8.22 10.39
N LEU A 321 -20.52 7.06 9.70
CA LEU A 321 -19.71 5.86 10.00
C LEU A 321 -18.22 6.10 9.77
N ALA A 322 -17.84 6.76 8.66
CA ALA A 322 -16.46 7.04 8.29
C ALA A 322 -15.83 8.26 8.99
N TYR A 323 -16.62 9.11 9.63
CA TYR A 323 -16.19 10.40 10.15
C TYR A 323 -15.10 10.23 11.23
N LYS A 324 -13.96 10.91 10.99
CA LYS A 324 -12.84 11.06 11.91
C LYS A 324 -12.63 12.56 12.11
N ARG A 325 -12.73 13.02 13.36
CA ARG A 325 -12.66 14.46 13.67
C ARG A 325 -11.24 15.03 13.54
N ASN A 326 -10.19 14.23 13.80
CA ASN A 326 -8.79 14.59 13.56
C ASN A 326 -7.90 13.39 13.18
N PRO A 327 -6.79 13.61 12.44
CA PRO A 327 -5.84 12.56 12.03
C PRO A 327 -5.09 11.87 13.18
N TRP A 328 -5.14 12.42 14.41
CA TRP A 328 -4.48 11.88 15.61
C TRP A 328 -5.45 11.37 16.68
N ASP A 329 -6.72 11.14 16.32
CA ASP A 329 -7.70 10.57 17.25
C ASP A 329 -7.47 9.07 17.47
N PHE A 330 -6.48 8.75 18.33
CA PHE A 330 -6.05 7.39 18.72
C PHE A 330 -6.95 6.71 19.77
N ILE A 331 -8.20 7.13 19.96
CA ILE A 331 -9.12 6.47 20.90
C ILE A 331 -9.96 5.42 20.17
N HIS A 332 -9.51 4.17 20.40
CA HIS A 332 -10.16 2.86 20.28
C HIS A 332 -9.86 1.97 19.06
N THR A 333 -8.94 1.02 19.31
CA THR A 333 -9.03 -0.43 19.00
C THR A 333 -9.83 -0.83 17.74
N PRO A 334 -9.14 -1.17 16.64
CA PRO A 334 -9.71 -1.67 15.40
C PRO A 334 -10.60 -2.91 15.54
N LYS A 335 -10.37 -3.81 16.51
CA LYS A 335 -11.03 -5.13 16.51
C LYS A 335 -12.54 -5.08 16.77
N ALA A 336 -13.02 -4.34 17.77
CA ALA A 336 -14.46 -4.32 18.07
C ALA A 336 -15.27 -3.60 16.97
N PHE A 337 -14.73 -2.51 16.43
CA PHE A 337 -15.40 -1.71 15.40
C PHE A 337 -15.30 -2.35 14.01
N VAL A 338 -14.17 -2.94 13.63
CA VAL A 338 -14.06 -3.74 12.39
C VAL A 338 -14.95 -4.98 12.47
N ASN A 339 -15.06 -5.63 13.63
CA ASN A 339 -15.98 -6.75 13.83
C ASN A 339 -17.44 -6.29 13.71
N VAL A 340 -17.80 -5.14 14.27
CA VAL A 340 -19.13 -4.53 14.11
C VAL A 340 -19.41 -4.20 12.65
N MET A 341 -18.46 -3.62 11.92
CA MET A 341 -18.61 -3.27 10.50
C MET A 341 -18.67 -4.51 9.59
N ASN A 342 -17.92 -5.56 9.92
CA ASN A 342 -17.97 -6.83 9.19
C ASN A 342 -19.25 -7.60 9.49
N LEU A 343 -19.73 -7.59 10.74
CA LEU A 343 -21.04 -8.13 11.12
C LEU A 343 -22.18 -7.36 10.45
N PHE A 344 -22.07 -6.02 10.39
CA PHE A 344 -23.01 -5.15 9.70
C PHE A 344 -23.10 -5.48 8.21
N LYS A 345 -21.94 -5.59 7.53
CA LYS A 345 -21.85 -5.97 6.12
C LYS A 345 -22.35 -7.38 5.86
N GLY A 346 -21.97 -8.35 6.70
CA GLY A 346 -22.43 -9.74 6.59
C GLY A 346 -23.95 -9.87 6.72
N ARG A 347 -24.54 -9.22 7.72
CA ARG A 347 -26.00 -9.20 7.89
C ARG A 347 -26.73 -8.45 6.78
N LEU A 348 -26.12 -7.39 6.23
CA LEU A 348 -26.65 -6.72 5.02
C LEU A 348 -26.70 -7.69 3.84
N SER A 349 -25.61 -8.42 3.58
CA SER A 349 -25.53 -9.39 2.49
C SER A 349 -26.58 -10.50 2.65
N GLU A 350 -26.80 -10.99 3.88
CA GLU A 350 -27.84 -11.97 4.21
C GLU A 350 -29.26 -11.44 3.94
N LEU A 351 -29.56 -10.19 4.29
CA LEU A 351 -30.89 -9.58 4.10
C LEU A 351 -31.22 -9.27 2.64
N VAL A 352 -30.22 -8.96 1.82
CA VAL A 352 -30.42 -8.58 0.40
C VAL A 352 -30.41 -9.79 -0.52
N GLY A 353 -30.22 -11.00 0.02
CA GLY A 353 -30.03 -12.21 -0.79
C GLY A 353 -28.73 -12.16 -1.63
N LEU A 354 -27.81 -11.26 -1.29
CA LEU A 354 -26.47 -11.21 -1.89
C LEU A 354 -25.64 -12.30 -1.22
N GLN A 355 -25.80 -13.54 -1.67
CA GLN A 355 -24.81 -14.57 -1.38
C GLN A 355 -23.51 -14.17 -2.10
N GLU A 356 -22.52 -13.68 -1.34
CA GLU A 356 -21.14 -13.77 -1.80
C GLU A 356 -20.80 -15.27 -1.91
N GLU A 357 -20.66 -15.77 -3.14
CA GLU A 357 -20.14 -17.11 -3.39
C GLU A 357 -18.78 -17.25 -2.70
N GLY A 358 -18.77 -18.11 -1.68
CA GLY A 358 -17.79 -18.07 -0.60
C GLY A 358 -16.40 -18.58 -0.96
N THR A 359 -15.47 -18.26 -0.07
CA THR A 359 -14.32 -19.12 0.23
C THR A 359 -14.46 -19.62 1.66
N ARG A 360 -15.07 -20.81 1.80
CA ARG A 360 -15.02 -21.61 3.03
C ARG A 360 -13.58 -22.10 3.22
N ASN A 361 -12.88 -21.59 4.22
CA ASN A 361 -11.69 -22.27 4.75
C ASN A 361 -12.13 -23.36 5.73
N ASN A 362 -12.05 -24.61 5.28
CA ASN A 362 -12.12 -25.80 6.11
C ASN A 362 -10.90 -25.84 7.05
N TYR A 363 -11.11 -25.66 8.35
CA TYR A 363 -10.18 -26.15 9.36
C TYR A 363 -10.61 -27.56 9.78
N ASN A 364 -9.94 -28.57 9.20
CA ASN A 364 -9.99 -29.94 9.70
C ASN A 364 -9.34 -29.98 11.09
N GLN A 365 -10.13 -30.39 12.08
CA GLN A 365 -9.63 -30.85 13.37
C GLN A 365 -8.89 -32.18 13.16
N LYS A 366 -7.58 -32.20 13.45
CA LYS A 366 -6.87 -33.44 13.79
C LYS A 366 -7.00 -33.64 15.29
N THR A 367 -7.79 -34.62 15.69
CA THR A 367 -7.64 -35.31 16.96
C THR A 367 -6.40 -36.22 16.89
N ILE A 368 -5.56 -36.17 17.92
CA ILE A 368 -4.44 -37.09 18.15
C ILE A 368 -4.91 -38.10 19.22
N PRO A 369 -4.61 -39.40 19.08
CA PRO A 369 -4.91 -40.42 20.09
C PRO A 369 -4.15 -40.25 21.40
#